data_AF-A0A9Q0VXM0-F1
#
_entry.id   AF-A0A9Q0VXM0-F1
#
_cell.length_a   1.000
_cell.length_b   1.000
_cell.length_c   1.000
_cell.angle_alpha   90.00
_cell.angle_beta   90.00
_cell.angle_gamma   90.00
#
_symmetry.space_group_name_H-M   'P 1'
#
loop_
_entity.id
_entity.type
_entity.pdbx_description
1 polymer ?
#
loop_
_entity_poly.entity_id
_entity_poly.type
_entity_poly.pdbx_seq_one_letter_code
_entity_poly.pdbx_strand_id
1 'polypeptide(L)'
;MHFASVAYVGESTTEPLRYYHNITSNTLVVLEAMAAHKVKTLIYSSTCATYGEPVKMPITEKTPQLPINPYGKAKKMAEDIIIDFSKTTDMAVMILRYFNVIGSDPEGGLGEAPQPELREHGRISGACFDAARGIIPGLKVKGTDYKTADGTCVRDYIDVTDLVDAHVKALARAKPRNSRHLQCWNWKR
;
A
#
# COMPACT_ATOMS: atom_id res chain seq x y z
N MET A 1 3.55 -13.39 2.54
CA MET A 1 3.34 -11.92 2.51
C MET A 1 3.10 -11.51 1.07
N HIS A 2 2.12 -10.66 0.79
CA HIS A 2 1.77 -10.28 -0.58
C HIS A 2 1.98 -8.77 -0.80
N PHE A 3 3.06 -8.44 -1.53
CA PHE A 3 3.44 -7.07 -1.94
C PHE A 3 3.29 -6.81 -3.44
N ALA A 4 3.05 -7.87 -4.23
CA ALA A 4 3.04 -7.82 -5.68
C ALA A 4 1.80 -7.08 -6.20
N SER A 5 1.92 -5.77 -6.37
CA SER A 5 0.89 -4.91 -6.92
C SER A 5 1.51 -3.67 -7.56
N VAL A 6 0.97 -3.23 -8.70
CA VAL A 6 1.21 -1.87 -9.23
C VAL A 6 0.71 -0.82 -8.23
N ALA A 7 1.41 0.30 -8.12
CA ALA A 7 1.22 1.24 -7.02
C ALA A 7 1.26 2.74 -7.42
N TYR A 8 1.03 3.06 -8.70
CA TYR A 8 1.08 4.43 -9.21
C TYR A 8 -0.33 4.99 -9.41
N VAL A 9 -0.74 5.90 -8.52
CA VAL A 9 -2.09 6.49 -8.56
C VAL A 9 -2.36 7.21 -9.88
N GLY A 10 -1.38 7.95 -10.40
CA GLY A 10 -1.50 8.67 -11.67
C GLY A 10 -1.77 7.74 -12.86
N GLU A 11 -0.93 6.72 -13.04
CA GLU A 11 -1.09 5.71 -14.10
C GLU A 11 -2.42 4.96 -13.96
N SER A 12 -2.88 4.68 -12.73
CA SER A 12 -4.14 3.96 -12.51
C SER A 12 -5.37 4.64 -13.10
N THR A 13 -5.35 5.97 -13.22
CA THR A 13 -6.43 6.74 -13.83
C THR A 13 -6.42 6.60 -15.36
N THR A 14 -5.23 6.48 -15.96
CA THR A 14 -5.07 6.27 -17.41
C THR A 14 -5.32 4.82 -17.80
N GLU A 15 -4.85 3.86 -16.98
CA GLU A 15 -4.86 2.42 -17.25
C GLU A 15 -5.63 1.62 -16.18
N PRO A 16 -6.93 1.90 -15.93
CA PRO A 16 -7.65 1.32 -14.80
C PRO A 16 -7.79 -0.21 -14.87
N LEU A 17 -7.99 -0.78 -16.05
CA LEU A 17 -8.16 -2.23 -16.22
C LEU A 17 -6.89 -3.00 -15.83
N ARG A 18 -5.71 -2.45 -16.14
CA ARG A 18 -4.43 -3.02 -15.75
C ARG A 18 -4.30 -3.10 -14.23
N TYR A 19 -4.79 -2.09 -13.52
CA TYR A 19 -4.77 -2.05 -12.05
C TYR A 19 -5.75 -3.04 -11.43
N TYR A 20 -6.98 -3.14 -11.94
CA TYR A 20 -7.93 -4.16 -11.46
C TYR A 20 -7.45 -5.58 -11.73
N HIS A 21 -6.87 -5.84 -12.90
CA HIS A 21 -6.29 -7.15 -13.20
C HIS A 21 -5.11 -7.46 -12.28
N ASN A 22 -4.12 -6.56 -12.19
CA ASN A 22 -2.91 -6.81 -11.44
C ASN A 22 -3.12 -6.88 -9.92
N ILE A 23 -4.10 -6.15 -9.39
CA ILE A 23 -4.35 -6.09 -7.95
C ILE A 23 -5.48 -7.06 -7.59
N THR A 24 -6.69 -6.82 -8.09
CA THR A 24 -7.88 -7.59 -7.68
C THR A 24 -7.83 -9.02 -8.21
N SER A 25 -7.67 -9.21 -9.52
CA SER A 25 -7.70 -10.54 -10.14
C SER A 25 -6.52 -11.41 -9.69
N ASN A 26 -5.31 -10.85 -9.64
CA ASN A 26 -4.16 -11.62 -9.18
C ASN A 26 -4.22 -11.96 -7.68
N THR A 27 -4.82 -11.10 -6.85
CA THR A 27 -5.07 -11.44 -5.44
C THR A 27 -5.99 -12.66 -5.34
N LEU A 28 -7.05 -12.71 -6.15
CA LEU A 28 -7.93 -13.89 -6.23
C LEU A 28 -7.13 -15.17 -6.57
N VAL A 29 -6.29 -15.13 -7.61
CA VAL A 29 -5.45 -16.27 -8.00
C VAL A 29 -4.51 -16.70 -6.86
N VAL A 30 -3.93 -15.75 -6.12
CA VAL A 30 -3.10 -16.07 -4.94
C VAL A 30 -3.92 -16.78 -3.87
N LEU A 31 -5.15 -16.32 -3.60
CA LEU A 31 -6.03 -16.96 -2.61
C LEU A 31 -6.45 -18.37 -3.02
N GLU A 32 -6.75 -18.59 -4.30
CA GLU A 32 -7.05 -19.92 -4.86
C GLU A 32 -5.85 -20.87 -4.67
N ALA A 33 -4.64 -20.41 -5.00
CA ALA A 33 -3.42 -21.19 -4.80
C ALA A 33 -3.16 -21.48 -3.31
N MET A 34 -3.36 -20.49 -2.43
CA MET A 34 -3.26 -20.69 -0.98
C MET A 34 -4.25 -21.75 -0.49
N ALA A 35 -5.48 -21.74 -0.98
CA ALA A 35 -6.50 -22.73 -0.65
C ALA A 35 -6.06 -24.15 -1.08
N ALA A 36 -5.63 -24.28 -2.34
CA ALA A 36 -5.18 -25.56 -2.91
C ALA A 36 -3.98 -26.16 -2.14
N HIS A 37 -3.07 -25.30 -1.69
CA HIS A 37 -1.85 -25.71 -0.98
C HIS A 37 -1.94 -25.61 0.55
N LYS A 38 -3.13 -25.36 1.10
CA LYS A 38 -3.38 -25.26 2.55
C LYS A 38 -2.47 -24.24 3.25
N VAL A 39 -2.17 -23.14 2.59
CA VAL A 39 -1.44 -22.00 3.18
C VAL A 39 -2.42 -21.16 3.98
N LYS A 40 -2.18 -21.00 5.28
CA LYS A 40 -3.15 -20.43 6.24
C LYS A 40 -2.77 -19.08 6.81
N THR A 41 -1.77 -18.40 6.26
CA THR A 41 -1.32 -17.11 6.78
C THR A 41 -1.09 -16.14 5.64
N LEU A 42 -1.81 -15.02 5.68
CA LEU A 42 -1.67 -13.91 4.72
C LEU A 42 -1.38 -12.61 5.45
N ILE A 43 -0.27 -11.97 5.09
CA ILE A 43 -0.02 -10.56 5.38
C ILE A 43 -0.17 -9.83 4.05
N TYR A 44 -1.18 -8.97 3.96
CA TYR A 44 -1.54 -8.24 2.75
C TYR A 44 -1.11 -6.78 2.84
N SER A 45 -0.35 -6.34 1.86
CA SER A 45 0.03 -4.95 1.65
C SER A 45 -1.14 -4.18 1.03
N SER A 46 -1.82 -3.39 1.86
CA SER A 46 -2.84 -2.45 1.41
C SER A 46 -2.32 -1.00 1.47
N THR A 47 -3.22 -0.03 1.41
CA THR A 47 -2.91 1.38 1.24
C THR A 47 -3.92 2.28 1.94
N CYS A 48 -3.45 3.44 2.41
CA CYS A 48 -4.33 4.51 2.86
C CYS A 48 -5.23 5.06 1.74
N ALA A 49 -4.91 4.83 0.46
CA ALA A 49 -5.75 5.26 -0.67
C ALA A 49 -7.14 4.62 -0.68
N THR A 50 -7.34 3.53 0.07
CA THR A 50 -8.66 2.94 0.31
C THR A 50 -9.61 3.87 1.07
N TYR A 51 -9.08 4.84 1.84
CA TYR A 51 -9.88 5.81 2.59
C TYR A 51 -10.34 7.02 1.78
N GLY A 52 -9.75 7.25 0.60
CA GLY A 52 -10.06 8.43 -0.22
C GLY A 52 -9.78 9.74 0.49
N GLU A 53 -10.80 10.60 0.56
CA GLU A 53 -10.76 11.91 1.22
C GLU A 53 -11.43 11.82 2.59
N PRO A 54 -10.68 11.55 3.68
CA PRO A 54 -11.26 11.39 5.01
C PRO A 54 -11.79 12.74 5.54
N VAL A 55 -13.00 12.72 6.10
CA VAL A 55 -13.63 13.91 6.72
C VAL A 55 -12.91 14.34 8.01
N LYS A 56 -12.27 13.39 8.70
CA LYS A 56 -11.57 13.62 9.97
C LYS A 56 -10.15 13.08 9.93
N MET A 57 -9.23 13.89 10.42
CA MET A 57 -7.86 13.50 10.74
C MET A 57 -7.68 13.40 12.27
N PRO A 58 -6.85 12.48 12.79
CA PRO A 58 -6.13 11.43 12.07
C PRO A 58 -7.06 10.31 11.56
N ILE A 59 -6.76 9.73 10.38
CA ILE A 59 -7.39 8.49 9.89
C ILE A 59 -7.18 7.36 10.91
N THR A 60 -8.23 6.58 11.19
CA THR A 60 -8.21 5.36 12.00
C THR A 60 -8.78 4.19 11.20
N GLU A 61 -8.69 2.97 11.71
CA GLU A 61 -9.23 1.78 11.04
C GLU A 61 -10.75 1.82 10.91
N LYS A 62 -11.43 2.60 11.77
CA LYS A 62 -12.86 2.85 11.74
C LYS A 62 -13.27 3.90 10.70
N THR A 63 -12.32 4.61 10.09
CA THR A 63 -12.62 5.57 9.03
C THR A 63 -13.24 4.83 7.82
N PRO A 64 -14.34 5.34 7.23
CA PRO A 64 -14.93 4.70 6.05
C PRO A 64 -13.95 4.62 4.87
N GLN A 65 -13.95 3.49 4.18
CA GLN A 65 -13.13 3.29 2.97
C GLN A 65 -13.88 3.75 1.73
N LEU A 66 -13.59 4.98 1.27
CA LEU A 66 -14.23 5.63 0.11
C LEU A 66 -13.20 6.00 -0.97
N PRO A 67 -12.58 5.02 -1.66
CA PRO A 67 -11.49 5.29 -2.60
C PRO A 67 -11.94 6.11 -3.81
N ILE A 68 -11.17 7.14 -4.15
CA ILE A 68 -11.48 8.10 -5.22
C ILE A 68 -10.78 7.78 -6.57
N ASN A 69 -9.84 6.84 -6.59
CA ASN A 69 -9.08 6.47 -7.79
C ASN A 69 -9.08 4.94 -8.03
N PRO A 70 -8.78 4.48 -9.26
CA PRO A 70 -8.80 3.05 -9.61
C PRO A 70 -7.83 2.21 -8.77
N TYR A 71 -6.64 2.70 -8.46
CA TYR A 71 -5.69 2.01 -7.57
C TYR A 71 -6.29 1.71 -6.18
N GLY A 72 -6.85 2.73 -5.52
CA GLY A 72 -7.49 2.59 -4.22
C GLY A 72 -8.72 1.68 -4.26
N LYS A 73 -9.51 1.75 -5.34
CA LYS A 73 -10.66 0.87 -5.58
C LYS A 73 -10.23 -0.59 -5.71
N ALA A 74 -9.21 -0.86 -6.52
CA ALA A 74 -8.69 -2.21 -6.72
C ALA A 74 -8.10 -2.80 -5.42
N LYS A 75 -7.36 -1.99 -4.64
CA LYS A 75 -6.86 -2.40 -3.31
C LYS A 75 -7.99 -2.72 -2.33
N LYS A 76 -9.06 -1.90 -2.30
CA LYS A 76 -10.23 -2.17 -1.47
C LYS A 76 -10.95 -3.45 -1.90
N MET A 77 -11.15 -3.67 -3.20
CA MET A 77 -11.76 -4.91 -3.70
C MET A 77 -10.95 -6.14 -3.31
N ALA A 78 -9.62 -6.07 -3.40
CA ALA A 78 -8.75 -7.15 -2.93
C ALA A 78 -8.89 -7.40 -1.41
N GLU A 79 -9.00 -6.34 -0.59
CA GLU A 79 -9.31 -6.51 0.84
C GLU A 79 -10.66 -7.20 1.07
N ASP A 80 -11.70 -6.79 0.34
CA ASP A 80 -13.05 -7.36 0.46
C ASP A 80 -13.03 -8.87 0.13
N ILE A 81 -12.36 -9.25 -0.97
CA ILE A 81 -12.20 -10.67 -1.37
C ILE A 81 -11.43 -11.46 -0.30
N ILE A 82 -10.33 -10.91 0.23
CA ILE A 82 -9.55 -11.55 1.30
C ILE A 82 -10.41 -11.75 2.55
N ILE A 83 -11.19 -10.75 2.93
CA ILE A 83 -12.07 -10.80 4.09
C ILE A 83 -13.13 -11.87 3.89
N ASP A 84 -13.78 -11.92 2.74
CA ASP A 84 -14.81 -12.92 2.44
C ASP A 84 -14.25 -14.34 2.42
N PHE A 85 -13.08 -14.55 1.81
CA PHE A 85 -12.41 -15.85 1.84
C PHE A 85 -11.94 -16.24 3.25
N SER A 86 -11.52 -15.28 4.08
CA SER A 86 -11.15 -15.55 5.47
C SER A 86 -12.33 -16.02 6.33
N LYS A 87 -13.57 -15.65 5.98
CA LYS A 87 -14.78 -16.08 6.71
C LYS A 87 -15.08 -17.57 6.51
N THR A 88 -14.60 -18.17 5.42
CA THR A 88 -14.85 -19.58 5.06
C THR A 88 -13.68 -20.50 5.41
N THR A 89 -12.60 -19.97 6.01
CA THR A 89 -11.36 -20.71 6.29
C THR A 89 -10.85 -20.44 7.71
N ASP A 90 -9.83 -21.19 8.14
CA ASP A 90 -9.09 -20.95 9.40
C ASP A 90 -7.84 -20.07 9.21
N MET A 91 -7.80 -19.31 8.11
CA MET A 91 -6.69 -18.46 7.73
C MET A 91 -6.51 -17.29 8.72
N ALA A 92 -5.27 -17.03 9.12
CA ALA A 92 -4.87 -15.81 9.80
C ALA A 92 -4.55 -14.72 8.76
N VAL A 93 -5.25 -13.60 8.86
CA VAL A 93 -5.11 -12.49 7.91
C VAL A 93 -4.74 -11.20 8.65
N MET A 94 -3.68 -10.56 8.16
CA MET A 94 -3.30 -9.21 8.55
C MET A 94 -3.34 -8.30 7.32
N ILE A 95 -4.16 -7.26 7.37
CA ILE A 95 -4.23 -6.23 6.32
C ILE A 95 -3.55 -4.97 6.86
N LEU A 96 -2.45 -4.58 6.22
CA LEU A 96 -1.66 -3.43 6.63
C LEU A 96 -1.90 -2.26 5.66
N ARG A 97 -2.51 -1.20 6.15
CA ARG A 97 -2.83 0.01 5.39
C ARG A 97 -1.86 1.11 5.78
N TYR A 98 -0.80 1.27 4.98
CA TYR A 98 0.22 2.29 5.22
C TYR A 98 0.13 3.44 4.21
N PHE A 99 0.76 4.55 4.58
CA PHE A 99 0.80 5.79 3.79
C PHE A 99 2.03 5.79 2.86
N ASN A 100 2.82 6.86 2.86
CA ASN A 100 3.95 7.03 1.97
C ASN A 100 5.19 6.45 2.65
N VAL A 101 5.88 5.56 1.96
CA VAL A 101 7.08 4.91 2.48
C VAL A 101 8.30 5.59 1.89
N ILE A 102 9.27 5.92 2.74
CA ILE A 102 10.54 6.54 2.35
C ILE A 102 11.70 5.84 3.07
N GLY A 103 12.93 6.20 2.70
CA GLY A 103 14.13 5.63 3.30
C GLY A 103 14.71 4.49 2.48
N SER A 104 15.73 3.86 3.03
CA SER A 104 16.52 2.81 2.42
C SER A 104 17.05 1.87 3.50
N ASP A 105 17.76 0.83 3.09
CA ASP A 105 18.62 0.08 4.00
C ASP A 105 19.57 1.05 4.76
N PRO A 106 19.65 0.98 6.10
CA PRO A 106 20.55 1.82 6.89
C PRO A 106 22.03 1.64 6.53
N GLU A 107 22.42 0.47 6.04
CA GLU A 107 23.78 0.21 5.56
C GLU A 107 24.00 0.70 4.11
N GLY A 108 22.95 1.17 3.45
CA GLY A 108 22.99 1.71 2.09
C GLY A 108 23.10 0.65 0.98
N GLY A 109 22.93 -0.64 1.29
CA GLY A 109 23.02 -1.72 0.32
C GLY A 109 21.80 -1.82 -0.61
N LEU A 110 20.62 -1.41 -0.13
CA LEU A 110 19.35 -1.50 -0.87
C LEU A 110 18.51 -0.23 -0.73
N GLY A 111 17.80 0.14 -1.80
CA GLY A 111 16.92 1.30 -1.82
C GLY A 111 15.87 1.24 -2.92
N GLU A 112 15.01 2.26 -2.95
CA GLU A 112 14.00 2.39 -4.00
C GLU A 112 14.66 2.64 -5.36
N ALA A 113 14.42 1.73 -6.31
CA ALA A 113 14.97 1.80 -7.67
C ALA A 113 13.85 1.53 -8.70
N PRO A 114 13.01 2.53 -9.01
CA PRO A 114 11.93 2.36 -9.97
C PRO A 114 12.48 2.18 -11.40
N GLN A 115 11.72 1.46 -12.23
CA GLN A 115 12.01 1.36 -13.65
C GLN A 115 11.97 2.75 -14.31
N PRO A 116 12.84 3.03 -15.32
CA PRO A 116 12.91 4.35 -15.96
C PRO A 116 11.57 4.91 -16.42
N GLU A 117 10.76 4.09 -17.06
CA GLU A 117 9.44 4.43 -17.59
C GLU A 117 8.41 4.80 -16.49
N LEU A 118 8.64 4.39 -15.24
CA LEU A 118 7.73 4.67 -14.12
C LEU A 118 8.19 5.88 -13.29
N ARG A 119 9.38 6.43 -13.54
CA ARG A 119 9.93 7.56 -12.77
C ARG A 119 9.03 8.80 -12.85
N GLU A 120 8.35 9.05 -13.96
CA GLU A 120 7.43 10.19 -14.10
C GLU A 120 6.18 10.12 -13.21
N HIS A 121 5.76 8.89 -12.90
CA HIS A 121 4.69 8.59 -11.96
C HIS A 121 5.20 8.28 -10.56
N GLY A 122 6.53 8.32 -10.40
CA GLY A 122 7.27 7.96 -9.20
C GLY A 122 6.86 8.73 -7.96
N ARG A 123 7.24 8.16 -6.82
CA ARG A 123 7.03 8.79 -5.52
C ARG A 123 7.99 9.96 -5.35
N ILE A 124 7.62 10.88 -4.47
CA ILE A 124 8.43 12.06 -4.17
C ILE A 124 9.83 11.70 -3.67
N SER A 125 9.99 10.62 -2.90
CA SER A 125 11.31 10.10 -2.48
C SER A 125 12.22 9.84 -3.68
N GLY A 126 11.76 8.99 -4.61
CA GLY A 126 12.49 8.67 -5.83
C GLY A 126 12.79 9.92 -6.68
N ALA A 127 11.80 10.79 -6.85
CA ALA A 127 11.98 12.03 -7.61
C ALA A 127 13.01 12.98 -6.98
N CYS A 128 13.06 13.08 -5.64
CA CYS A 128 14.10 13.85 -4.94
C CYS A 128 15.50 13.28 -5.21
N PHE A 129 15.67 11.96 -5.16
CA PHE A 129 16.95 11.31 -5.46
C PHE A 129 17.35 11.46 -6.94
N ASP A 130 16.40 11.28 -7.86
CA ASP A 130 16.66 11.46 -9.29
C ASP A 130 17.08 12.91 -9.59
N ALA A 131 16.45 13.91 -8.95
CA ALA A 131 16.85 15.31 -9.08
C ALA A 131 18.24 15.58 -8.48
N ALA A 132 18.51 15.08 -7.27
CA ALA A 132 19.80 15.24 -6.61
C ALA A 132 20.95 14.58 -7.41
N ARG A 133 20.65 13.50 -8.15
CA ARG A 133 21.59 12.81 -9.03
C ARG A 133 21.70 13.42 -10.43
N GLY A 134 20.89 14.44 -10.75
CA GLY A 134 20.84 15.05 -12.08
C GLY A 134 20.20 14.17 -13.17
N ILE A 135 19.49 13.11 -12.80
CA ILE A 135 18.73 12.25 -13.74
C ILE A 135 17.54 13.04 -14.31
N ILE A 136 16.92 13.89 -13.48
CA ILE A 136 15.92 14.87 -13.90
C ILE A 136 16.43 16.28 -13.57
N PRO A 137 16.05 17.32 -14.34
CA PRO A 137 16.59 18.67 -14.16
C PRO A 137 16.20 19.33 -12.83
N GLY A 138 15.18 18.80 -12.15
CA GLY A 138 14.75 19.28 -10.84
C GLY A 138 13.47 18.60 -10.36
N LEU A 139 13.16 18.77 -9.08
CA LEU A 139 11.93 18.25 -8.49
C LEU A 139 10.72 19.09 -8.96
N LYS A 140 9.71 18.44 -9.54
CA LYS A 140 8.45 19.08 -9.93
C LYS A 140 7.44 19.03 -8.78
N VAL A 141 7.14 20.19 -8.20
CA VAL A 141 6.06 20.33 -7.20
C VAL A 141 4.70 20.35 -7.91
N LYS A 142 3.83 19.38 -7.59
CA LYS A 142 2.49 19.26 -8.18
C LYS A 142 1.46 19.94 -7.27
N GLY A 143 1.22 21.23 -7.53
CA GLY A 143 0.24 22.06 -6.83
C GLY A 143 0.85 22.86 -5.67
N THR A 144 0.46 24.13 -5.57
CA THR A 144 0.97 25.13 -4.63
C THR A 144 -0.13 26.02 -4.04
N ASP A 145 -1.39 25.59 -4.18
CA ASP A 145 -2.62 26.31 -3.80
C ASP A 145 -3.48 25.51 -2.80
N TYR A 146 -2.90 24.50 -2.14
CA TYR A 146 -3.57 23.76 -1.09
C TYR A 146 -3.76 24.61 0.17
N LYS A 147 -4.77 24.29 0.98
CA LYS A 147 -5.01 24.92 2.29
C LYS A 147 -4.04 24.39 3.35
N THR A 148 -2.75 24.62 3.14
CA THR A 148 -1.64 24.20 4.00
C THR A 148 -0.71 25.40 4.23
N ALA A 149 0.23 25.27 5.18
CA ALA A 149 1.06 26.40 5.62
C ALA A 149 1.89 27.05 4.48
N ASP A 150 2.32 26.26 3.50
CA ASP A 150 3.15 26.70 2.37
C ASP A 150 2.45 26.52 1.01
N GLY A 151 1.16 26.18 1.00
CA GLY A 151 0.39 25.91 -0.21
C GLY A 151 0.65 24.54 -0.84
N THR A 152 1.60 23.74 -0.35
CA THR A 152 1.95 22.43 -0.92
C THR A 152 1.24 21.26 -0.24
N CYS A 153 1.35 20.08 -0.83
CA CYS A 153 0.75 18.85 -0.32
C CYS A 153 1.42 18.33 0.97
N VAL A 154 0.67 18.24 2.07
CA VAL A 154 1.12 17.56 3.30
C VAL A 154 0.88 16.05 3.20
N ARG A 155 1.86 15.23 3.61
CA ARG A 155 1.82 13.76 3.57
C ARG A 155 2.41 13.16 4.82
N ASP A 156 1.88 12.00 5.20
CA ASP A 156 2.42 11.15 6.27
C ASP A 156 3.46 10.21 5.66
N TYR A 157 4.69 10.25 6.19
CA TYR A 157 5.83 9.46 5.73
C TYR A 157 6.30 8.52 6.83
N ILE A 158 6.42 7.24 6.48
CA ILE A 158 6.99 6.20 7.33
C ILE A 158 8.32 5.74 6.74
N ASP A 159 9.32 5.51 7.61
CA ASP A 159 10.56 4.87 7.19
C ASP A 159 10.31 3.41 6.78
N VAL A 160 10.97 2.95 5.73
CA VAL A 160 10.84 1.59 5.21
C VAL A 160 11.25 0.55 6.24
N THR A 161 12.21 0.84 7.11
CA THR A 161 12.66 -0.08 8.17
C THR A 161 11.59 -0.28 9.24
N ASP A 162 10.91 0.80 9.65
CA ASP A 162 9.75 0.72 10.54
C ASP A 162 8.62 -0.10 9.90
N LEU A 163 8.39 0.09 8.59
CA LEU A 163 7.37 -0.68 7.88
C LEU A 163 7.71 -2.17 7.85
N VAL A 164 8.97 -2.52 7.60
CA VAL A 164 9.43 -3.91 7.59
C VAL A 164 9.26 -4.53 8.98
N ASP A 165 9.65 -3.83 10.04
CA ASP A 165 9.43 -4.28 11.42
C ASP A 165 7.94 -4.51 11.73
N ALA A 166 7.06 -3.64 11.25
CA ALA A 166 5.61 -3.82 11.35
C ALA A 166 5.14 -5.12 10.69
N HIS A 167 5.66 -5.45 9.49
CA HIS A 167 5.31 -6.69 8.78
C HIS A 167 5.83 -7.94 9.51
N VAL A 168 7.04 -7.89 10.07
CA VAL A 168 7.62 -8.99 10.86
C VAL A 168 6.77 -9.22 12.13
N LYS A 169 6.41 -8.15 12.84
CA LYS A 169 5.53 -8.20 14.01
C LYS A 169 4.13 -8.72 13.66
N ALA A 170 3.57 -8.31 12.53
CA ALA A 170 2.28 -8.80 12.04
C ALA A 170 2.34 -10.30 11.74
N LEU A 171 3.41 -10.78 11.09
CA LEU A 171 3.63 -12.20 10.82
C LEU A 171 3.73 -13.01 12.12
N ALA A 172 4.52 -12.54 13.09
CA ALA A 172 4.68 -13.22 14.38
C ALA A 172 3.36 -13.36 15.17
N ARG A 173 2.43 -12.42 14.96
CA ARG A 173 1.10 -12.42 15.59
C ARG A 173 0.05 -13.22 14.80
N ALA A 174 0.24 -13.40 13.50
CA ALA A 174 -0.71 -14.09 12.62
C ALA A 174 -0.72 -15.60 12.86
N LYS A 175 -1.54 -16.04 13.83
CA LYS A 175 -1.67 -17.46 14.22
C LYS A 175 -2.99 -18.04 13.70
N PRO A 176 -2.97 -19.01 12.77
CA PRO A 176 -4.16 -19.75 12.38
C PRO A 176 -4.77 -20.45 13.60
N ARG A 177 -6.06 -20.28 13.85
CA ARG A 177 -6.80 -20.93 14.95
C ARG A 177 -8.25 -21.18 14.52
N ASN A 178 -8.90 -22.16 15.17
CA ASN A 178 -10.35 -22.41 15.04
C ASN A 178 -11.21 -21.17 15.42
N SER A 179 -10.61 -20.17 16.08
CA SER A 179 -11.18 -18.86 16.35
C SER A 179 -10.51 -17.79 15.48
N ARG A 180 -11.36 -17.15 14.66
CA ARG A 180 -11.04 -16.18 13.60
C ARG A 180 -10.06 -15.10 14.06
N HIS A 181 -8.98 -14.89 13.30
CA HIS A 181 -8.01 -13.82 13.54
C HIS A 181 -7.85 -12.95 12.29
N LEU A 182 -8.76 -11.97 12.15
CA LEU A 182 -8.65 -10.89 11.18
C LEU A 182 -8.25 -9.63 11.93
N GLN A 183 -7.11 -9.05 11.59
CA GLN A 183 -6.75 -7.72 12.07
C GLN A 183 -6.39 -6.82 10.91
N CYS A 184 -7.06 -5.67 10.84
CA CYS A 184 -6.70 -4.56 9.96
C CYS A 184 -5.98 -3.53 10.83
N TRP A 185 -4.81 -3.07 10.39
CA TRP A 185 -4.02 -2.05 11.09
C TRP A 185 -3.71 -0.90 10.14
N ASN A 186 -3.95 0.32 10.60
CA ASN A 186 -3.33 1.52 10.05
C ASN A 186 -2.02 1.74 10.80
N TRP A 187 -0.91 1.72 10.09
CA TRP A 187 0.36 2.03 10.74
C TRP A 187 0.50 3.54 10.93
N LYS A 188 0.60 3.97 12.19
CA LYS A 188 1.02 5.29 12.64
C LYS A 188 1.95 5.11 13.83
N ARG A 189 3.02 5.91 13.89
CA ARG A 189 3.85 6.02 15.09
C ARG A 189 3.03 6.58 16.25
#